data_AF-A0A7W0ET75-F1
#
_entry.id   AF-A0A7W0ET75-F1
#
_cell.length_a   1.000
_cell.length_b   1.000
_cell.length_c   1.000
_cell.angle_alpha   90.00
_cell.angle_beta   90.00
_cell.angle_gamma   90.00
#
_symmetry.space_group_name_H-M   'P 1'
#
loop_
_entity.id
_entity.type
_entity.pdbx_description
1 polymer ?
#
loop_
_entity_poly.entity_id
_entity_poly.type
_entity_poly.pdbx_seq_one_letter_code
_entity_poly.pdbx_strand_id
1 'polypeptide(L)'
;MIARSYIKANLERIERLYNKSSSIQDGLFYSKLAILELCGWIEISMDDIVFRLAKKHLRRSQNINYVEKEVIKRTFGFDYSQHFRKMLINIIGIVGVEKLEKKIDSIKHQLMISSLDSMKLYRNSEAHTYIKGTTRRMDAPSLTKNRLNDIYNGLKNIDDELRRISI
;
A
#
# COMPACT_ATOMS: atom_id res chain seq x y z
N MET A 1 -3.67 -10.69 -1.01
CA MET A 1 -3.29 -9.44 -0.35
C MET A 1 -2.99 -9.85 1.07
N ILE A 2 -2.05 -9.21 1.75
CA ILE A 2 -1.85 -9.53 3.18
C ILE A 2 -3.16 -9.29 3.93
N ALA A 3 -3.46 -10.17 4.88
CA ALA A 3 -4.70 -10.08 5.63
C ALA A 3 -4.82 -8.73 6.34
N ARG A 4 -5.94 -8.02 6.08
CA ARG A 4 -6.25 -6.71 6.69
C ARG A 4 -6.27 -6.76 8.21
N SER A 5 -6.63 -7.90 8.80
CA SER A 5 -6.71 -8.09 10.24
C SER A 5 -5.37 -7.80 10.93
N TYR A 6 -4.25 -8.22 10.34
CA TYR A 6 -2.93 -8.01 10.91
C TYR A 6 -2.57 -6.52 11.00
N ILE A 7 -2.65 -5.81 9.87
CA ILE A 7 -2.33 -4.37 9.86
C ILE A 7 -3.32 -3.57 10.72
N LYS A 8 -4.60 -3.92 10.71
CA LYS A 8 -5.61 -3.27 11.54
C LYS A 8 -5.30 -3.44 13.03
N ALA A 9 -4.97 -4.65 13.46
CA ALA A 9 -4.60 -4.92 14.85
C ALA A 9 -3.33 -4.16 15.28
N ASN A 10 -2.34 -4.07 14.39
CA ASN A 10 -1.12 -3.30 14.65
C ASN A 10 -1.43 -1.80 14.78
N LEU A 11 -2.18 -1.22 13.86
CA LEU A 11 -2.57 0.19 13.93
C LEU A 11 -3.43 0.51 15.16
N GLU A 12 -4.37 -0.37 15.52
CA GLU A 12 -5.16 -0.23 16.75
C GLU A 12 -4.29 -0.31 18.01
N ARG A 13 -3.26 -1.17 18.02
CA ARG A 13 -2.30 -1.23 19.12
C ARG A 13 -1.49 0.05 19.22
N ILE A 14 -0.99 0.57 18.09
CA ILE A 14 -0.21 1.80 18.03
C ILE A 14 -1.06 2.99 18.50
N GLU A 15 -2.31 3.08 18.06
CA GLU A 15 -3.26 4.12 18.50
C GLU A 15 -3.53 4.05 20.01
N ARG A 16 -3.71 2.85 20.57
CA ARG A 16 -3.86 2.69 22.03
C ARG A 16 -2.62 3.16 22.78
N LEU A 17 -1.42 2.90 22.27
CA LEU A 17 -0.17 3.36 22.88
C LEU A 17 -0.03 4.88 22.79
N TYR A 18 -0.37 5.46 21.65
CA TYR A 18 -0.44 6.91 21.45
C TYR A 18 -1.39 7.58 22.46
N ASN A 19 -2.61 7.07 22.60
CA ASN A 19 -3.61 7.63 23.51
C ASN A 19 -3.24 7.49 24.99
N LYS A 20 -2.41 6.50 25.35
CA LYS A 20 -1.90 6.30 26.70
C LYS A 20 -0.62 7.10 26.99
N SER A 21 0.03 7.64 25.97
CA SER A 21 1.29 8.36 26.14
C SER A 21 1.04 9.72 26.80
N SER A 22 1.80 10.01 27.86
CA SER A 22 1.84 11.33 28.51
C SER A 22 2.94 12.22 27.92
N SER A 23 3.91 11.63 27.23
CA SER A 23 5.01 12.32 26.56
C SER A 23 4.61 12.70 25.13
N ILE A 24 4.74 13.98 24.79
CA ILE A 24 4.57 14.48 23.41
C ILE A 24 5.52 13.74 22.46
N GLN A 25 6.75 13.46 22.91
CA GLN A 25 7.76 12.79 22.09
C GLN A 25 7.37 11.34 21.77
N ASP A 26 6.80 10.62 22.74
CA ASP A 26 6.31 9.26 22.54
C ASP A 26 5.12 9.25 21.57
N GLY A 27 4.21 10.21 21.70
CA GLY A 27 3.12 10.43 20.74
C GLY A 27 3.64 10.56 19.29
N LEU A 28 4.69 11.37 19.08
CA LEU A 28 5.32 11.52 17.77
C LEU A 28 5.94 10.21 17.27
N PHE A 29 6.57 9.41 18.14
CA PHE A 29 7.09 8.09 17.77
C PHE A 29 5.98 7.14 17.32
N TYR A 30 4.85 7.11 18.02
CA TYR A 30 3.72 6.26 17.65
C TYR A 30 3.05 6.72 16.34
N SER A 31 2.92 8.02 16.10
CA SER A 31 2.47 8.56 14.81
C SER A 31 3.39 8.12 13.66
N LYS A 32 4.70 8.28 13.83
CA LYS A 32 5.69 7.85 12.84
C LYS A 32 5.64 6.34 12.59
N LEU A 33 5.52 5.55 13.65
CA LEU A 33 5.40 4.09 13.56
C LEU A 33 4.13 3.68 12.79
N ALA A 34 2.98 4.30 13.05
CA ALA A 34 1.75 4.02 12.32
C ALA A 34 1.90 4.25 10.80
N ILE A 35 2.56 5.36 10.42
CA ILE A 35 2.82 5.70 9.02
C ILE A 35 3.68 4.62 8.36
N LEU A 36 4.81 4.26 8.98
CA LEU A 36 5.72 3.26 8.44
C LEU A 36 5.06 1.87 8.32
N GLU A 37 4.30 1.47 9.33
CA GLU A 37 3.60 0.19 9.37
C GLU A 37 2.56 0.09 8.24
N LEU A 38 1.76 1.14 8.03
CA LEU A 38 0.80 1.15 6.93
C LEU A 38 1.52 1.16 5.58
N CYS A 39 2.55 2.00 5.38
CA CYS A 39 3.29 2.04 4.13
C CYS A 39 3.91 0.69 3.76
N GLY A 40 4.54 0.01 4.71
CA GLY A 40 5.10 -1.33 4.49
C GLY A 40 4.00 -2.34 4.11
N TRP A 41 2.85 -2.30 4.79
CA TRP A 41 1.73 -3.17 4.43
C TRP A 41 1.19 -2.93 3.01
N ILE A 42 1.15 -1.68 2.55
CA ILE A 42 0.70 -1.33 1.19
C ILE A 42 1.64 -1.93 0.16
N GLU A 43 2.96 -1.73 0.31
CA GLU A 43 3.97 -2.25 -0.61
C GLU A 43 3.85 -3.76 -0.75
N ILE A 44 3.89 -4.48 0.37
CA ILE A 44 3.82 -5.94 0.36
C ILE A 44 2.47 -6.42 -0.21
N SER A 45 1.38 -5.68 0.03
CA SER A 45 0.05 -6.01 -0.52
C SER A 45 0.00 -5.88 -2.03
N MET A 46 0.59 -4.82 -2.60
CA MET A 46 0.69 -4.63 -4.05
C MET A 46 1.56 -5.71 -4.70
N ASP A 47 2.73 -5.99 -4.13
CA ASP A 47 3.65 -7.05 -4.57
C ASP A 47 2.95 -8.41 -4.61
N ASP A 48 2.23 -8.74 -3.55
CA ASP A 48 1.50 -10.00 -3.41
C ASP A 48 0.31 -10.12 -4.38
N ILE A 49 -0.35 -9.01 -4.75
CA ILE A 49 -1.36 -8.99 -5.83
C ILE A 49 -0.69 -9.34 -7.18
N VAL A 50 0.39 -8.64 -7.52
CA VAL A 50 1.14 -8.84 -8.77
C VAL A 50 1.68 -10.27 -8.85
N PHE A 51 2.26 -10.78 -7.77
CA PHE A 51 2.83 -12.12 -7.74
C PHE A 51 1.79 -13.22 -7.89
N ARG A 52 0.61 -13.09 -7.26
CA ARG A 52 -0.50 -14.02 -7.48
C ARG A 52 -0.99 -14.00 -8.91
N LEU A 53 -1.12 -12.81 -9.50
CA LEU A 53 -1.53 -12.67 -10.89
C LEU A 53 -0.54 -13.38 -11.83
N ALA A 54 0.76 -13.17 -11.61
CA ALA A 54 1.82 -13.87 -12.34
C ALA A 54 1.70 -15.39 -12.20
N LYS A 55 1.56 -15.92 -10.97
CA LYS A 55 1.41 -17.37 -10.74
C LYS A 55 0.15 -17.96 -11.38
N LYS A 56 -0.92 -17.18 -11.50
CA LYS A 56 -2.18 -17.63 -12.12
C LYS A 56 -2.05 -17.80 -13.62
N HIS A 57 -1.36 -16.88 -14.31
CA HIS A 57 -1.33 -16.85 -15.78
C HIS A 57 -0.02 -17.40 -16.39
N LEU A 58 1.10 -17.34 -15.67
CA LEU A 58 2.38 -17.83 -16.15
C LEU A 58 2.57 -19.31 -15.76
N ARG A 59 2.86 -20.16 -16.75
CA ARG A 59 3.10 -21.59 -16.53
C ARG A 59 4.58 -21.93 -16.35
N ARG A 60 5.49 -21.11 -16.91
CA ARG A 60 6.94 -21.35 -16.86
C ARG A 60 7.53 -20.74 -15.58
N SER A 61 8.23 -21.56 -14.80
CA SER A 61 8.90 -21.13 -13.56
C SER A 61 9.90 -20.00 -13.77
N GLN A 62 10.61 -20.00 -14.90
CA GLN A 62 11.54 -18.93 -15.29
C GLN A 62 10.84 -17.56 -15.38
N ASN A 63 9.63 -17.51 -15.95
CA ASN A 63 8.88 -16.26 -16.09
C ASN A 63 8.31 -15.79 -14.74
N ILE A 64 7.90 -16.73 -13.88
CA ILE A 64 7.48 -16.40 -12.50
C ILE A 64 8.66 -15.81 -11.72
N ASN A 65 9.84 -16.43 -11.84
CA ASN A 65 11.07 -15.93 -11.20
C ASN A 65 11.50 -14.56 -11.74
N TYR A 66 11.33 -14.32 -13.05
CA TYR A 66 11.56 -13.01 -13.65
C TYR A 66 10.65 -11.95 -13.04
N VAL A 67 9.34 -12.22 -12.93
CA VAL A 67 8.41 -11.27 -12.30
C VAL A 67 8.80 -11.00 -10.84
N GLU A 68 9.11 -12.05 -10.08
CA GLU A 68 9.49 -11.88 -8.67
C GLU A 68 10.77 -11.05 -8.51
N LYS A 69 11.82 -11.36 -9.28
CA LYS A 69 13.15 -10.76 -9.10
C LYS A 69 13.33 -9.43 -9.84
N GLU A 70 12.85 -9.34 -11.07
CA GLU A 70 13.10 -8.21 -11.95
C GLU A 70 11.97 -7.19 -11.97
N VAL A 71 10.73 -7.59 -11.67
CA VAL A 71 9.59 -6.67 -11.66
C VAL A 71 9.27 -6.22 -10.23
N ILE A 72 9.03 -7.17 -9.33
CA ILE A 72 8.59 -6.88 -7.95
C ILE A 72 9.76 -6.37 -7.11
N LYS A 73 10.83 -7.16 -6.94
CA LYS A 73 11.96 -6.79 -6.04
C LYS A 73 12.75 -5.56 -6.47
N ARG A 74 12.61 -5.10 -7.72
CA ARG A 74 13.24 -3.86 -8.22
C ARG A 74 12.37 -2.62 -8.03
N THR A 75 11.12 -2.79 -7.62
CA THR A 75 10.15 -1.71 -7.45
C THR A 75 10.16 -1.27 -5.99
N PHE A 76 10.59 -0.03 -5.73
CA PHE A 76 10.64 0.55 -4.39
C PHE A 76 9.60 1.66 -4.26
N GLY A 77 8.49 1.37 -3.59
CA GLY A 77 7.40 2.32 -3.38
C GLY A 77 6.05 1.75 -3.78
N PHE A 78 5.00 2.50 -3.43
CA PHE A 78 3.60 2.09 -3.57
C PHE A 78 2.73 3.08 -4.34
N ASP A 79 3.36 4.01 -5.07
CA ASP A 79 2.63 4.89 -6.00
C ASP A 79 1.88 4.06 -7.06
N TYR A 80 0.60 4.39 -7.28
CA TYR A 80 -0.21 3.65 -8.24
C TYR A 80 0.39 3.72 -9.66
N SER A 81 0.63 4.93 -10.17
CA SER A 81 1.05 5.14 -11.56
C SER A 81 2.51 4.74 -11.80
N GLN A 82 3.40 5.05 -10.85
CA GLN A 82 4.83 4.88 -11.02
C GLN A 82 5.34 3.48 -10.66
N HIS A 83 4.64 2.76 -9.78
CA HIS A 83 5.06 1.44 -9.30
C HIS A 83 4.03 0.37 -9.65
N PHE A 84 2.84 0.41 -9.04
CA PHE A 84 1.88 -0.68 -9.13
C PHE A 84 1.37 -0.92 -10.56
N ARG A 85 0.97 0.15 -11.26
CA ARG A 85 0.52 0.09 -12.65
C ARG A 85 1.60 -0.43 -13.59
N LYS A 86 2.86 -0.05 -13.39
CA LYS A 86 3.99 -0.56 -14.20
C LYS A 86 4.20 -2.07 -13.97
N MET A 87 4.05 -2.54 -12.73
CA MET A 87 4.10 -3.97 -12.44
C MET A 87 2.95 -4.73 -13.12
N LEU A 88 1.74 -4.18 -13.13
CA LEU A 88 0.60 -4.77 -13.84
C LEU A 88 0.83 -4.81 -15.36
N ILE A 89 1.33 -3.73 -15.96
CA ILE A 89 1.65 -3.67 -17.40
C ILE A 89 2.65 -4.77 -17.79
N ASN A 90 3.64 -5.06 -16.95
CA ASN A 90 4.61 -6.13 -17.21
C ASN A 90 3.97 -7.53 -17.33
N ILE A 91 2.82 -7.76 -16.71
CA ILE A 91 2.15 -9.07 -16.72
C ILE A 91 1.03 -9.12 -17.76
N ILE A 92 0.15 -8.13 -17.76
CA ILE A 92 -1.10 -8.16 -18.53
C ILE A 92 -1.09 -7.22 -19.75
N GLY A 93 0.03 -6.52 -19.96
CA GLY A 93 0.19 -5.51 -21.00
C GLY A 93 -0.64 -4.25 -20.76
N ILE A 94 -0.39 -3.22 -21.57
CA ILE A 94 -1.12 -1.95 -21.49
C ILE A 94 -2.62 -2.14 -21.79
N VAL A 95 -2.95 -2.99 -22.75
CA VAL A 95 -4.34 -3.31 -23.13
C VAL A 95 -5.08 -3.99 -21.98
N GLY A 96 -4.42 -4.90 -21.25
CA GLY A 96 -5.02 -5.56 -20.09
C GLY A 96 -5.27 -4.59 -18.94
N VAL A 97 -4.33 -3.67 -18.69
CA VAL A 97 -4.49 -2.62 -17.68
C VAL A 97 -5.62 -1.66 -18.06
N GLU A 98 -5.74 -1.24 -19.31
CA GLU A 98 -6.85 -0.38 -19.75
C GLU A 98 -8.21 -1.06 -19.53
N LYS A 99 -8.32 -2.37 -19.82
CA LYS A 99 -9.53 -3.15 -19.56
C LYS A 99 -9.83 -3.27 -18.07
N LEU A 100 -8.80 -3.40 -17.23
CA LEU A 100 -8.94 -3.42 -15.77
C LEU A 100 -9.44 -2.07 -15.26
N GLU A 101 -8.79 -0.97 -15.64
CA GLU A 101 -9.09 0.40 -15.21
C GLU A 101 -10.51 0.84 -15.60
N LYS A 102 -11.08 0.27 -16.68
CA LYS A 102 -12.49 0.47 -17.05
C LYS A 102 -13.51 -0.28 -16.19
N LYS A 103 -13.10 -1.35 -15.51
CA LYS A 103 -13.98 -2.23 -14.72
C LYS A 103 -13.95 -1.93 -13.23
N ILE A 104 -12.86 -1.35 -12.74
CA ILE A 104 -12.73 -0.96 -11.34
C ILE A 104 -13.71 0.16 -10.99
N ASP A 105 -14.12 0.19 -9.74
CA ASP A 105 -14.99 1.21 -9.17
C ASP A 105 -14.22 2.54 -9.10
N SER A 106 -14.64 3.52 -9.90
CA SER A 106 -13.94 4.80 -10.05
C SER A 106 -13.83 5.58 -8.75
N ILE A 107 -14.85 5.50 -7.87
CA ILE A 107 -14.87 6.20 -6.58
C ILE A 107 -13.84 5.55 -5.65
N LYS A 108 -13.86 4.22 -5.51
CA LYS A 108 -12.88 3.50 -4.66
C LYS A 108 -11.46 3.70 -5.16
N HIS A 109 -11.28 3.72 -6.48
CA HIS A 109 -9.99 3.95 -7.11
C HIS A 109 -9.44 5.35 -6.80
N GLN A 110 -10.28 6.39 -6.92
CA GLN A 110 -9.86 7.76 -6.64
C GLN A 110 -9.53 7.99 -5.15
N LEU A 111 -10.35 7.44 -4.24
CA LEU A 111 -10.09 7.51 -2.79
C LEU A 111 -8.80 6.79 -2.40
N MET A 112 -8.55 5.62 -3.02
CA MET A 112 -7.30 4.90 -2.85
C MET A 112 -6.11 5.73 -3.33
N ILE A 113 -6.13 6.26 -4.56
CA ILE A 113 -5.03 7.08 -5.10
C ILE A 113 -4.74 8.27 -4.18
N SER A 114 -5.77 9.00 -3.76
CA SER A 114 -5.64 10.16 -2.87
C SER A 114 -4.99 9.78 -1.54
N SER A 115 -5.34 8.60 -1.01
CA SER A 115 -4.75 8.06 0.22
C SER A 115 -3.31 7.61 0.01
N LEU A 116 -2.98 6.98 -1.12
CA LEU A 116 -1.61 6.58 -1.46
C LEU A 116 -0.70 7.81 -1.58
N ASP A 117 -1.15 8.86 -2.27
CA ASP A 117 -0.39 10.10 -2.43
C ASP A 117 -0.12 10.77 -1.09
N SER A 118 -1.13 10.84 -0.22
CA SER A 118 -0.97 11.35 1.15
C SER A 118 0.05 10.53 1.94
N MET A 119 -0.06 9.20 1.91
CA MET A 119 0.86 8.31 2.62
C MET A 119 2.29 8.37 2.10
N LYS A 120 2.47 8.58 0.78
CA LYS A 120 3.79 8.78 0.17
C LYS A 120 4.44 10.06 0.67
N LEU A 121 3.68 11.17 0.73
CA LEU A 121 4.17 12.43 1.29
C LEU A 121 4.57 12.28 2.75
N TYR A 122 3.73 11.66 3.58
CA TYR A 122 4.04 11.41 4.99
C TYR A 122 5.24 10.49 5.17
N ARG A 123 5.34 9.40 4.41
CA ARG A 123 6.52 8.55 4.47
C ARG A 123 7.77 9.33 4.11
N ASN A 124 7.74 10.13 3.05
CA ASN A 124 8.91 10.88 2.61
C ASN A 124 9.32 11.94 3.64
N SER A 125 8.36 12.61 4.29
CA SER A 125 8.65 13.55 5.37
C SER A 125 9.23 12.83 6.59
N GLU A 126 8.67 11.68 6.96
CA GLU A 126 9.03 11.00 8.20
C GLU A 126 10.25 10.08 8.09
N ALA A 127 10.48 9.46 6.95
CA ALA A 127 11.64 8.58 6.74
C ALA A 127 12.95 9.36 6.59
N HIS A 128 12.90 10.56 6.01
CA HIS A 128 14.08 11.39 5.76
C HIS A 128 14.31 12.47 6.82
N THR A 129 13.59 12.41 7.93
CA THR A 129 13.78 13.33 9.06
C THR A 129 13.77 12.59 10.39
N TYR A 130 14.40 13.18 11.39
CA TYR A 130 14.36 12.72 12.78
C TYR A 130 13.44 13.62 13.61
N ILE A 131 12.87 13.04 14.66
CA ILE A 131 12.05 13.81 15.61
C ILE A 131 13.02 14.60 16.50
N LYS A 132 12.97 15.93 16.41
CA LYS A 132 13.77 16.85 17.24
C LYS A 132 12.82 17.84 17.93
N GLY A 133 12.84 17.85 19.26
CA GLY A 133 11.95 18.69 20.07
C GLY A 133 10.49 18.22 20.03
N THR A 134 9.60 19.05 20.58
CA THR A 134 8.17 18.73 20.83
C THR A 134 7.21 19.62 20.03
N THR A 135 7.71 20.56 19.23
CA THR A 135 6.88 21.51 18.45
C THR A 135 6.38 20.94 17.12
N ARG A 136 6.89 19.78 16.69
CA ARG A 136 6.50 19.14 15.43
C ARG A 136 5.07 18.59 15.55
N ARG A 137 4.24 18.84 14.54
CA ARG A 137 2.91 18.25 14.43
C ARG A 137 2.95 17.10 13.44
N MET A 138 2.40 15.96 13.84
CA MET A 138 2.17 14.79 12.98
C MET A 138 0.71 14.37 13.09
N ASP A 139 0.21 13.74 12.03
CA ASP A 139 -1.10 13.11 12.05
C ASP A 139 -1.14 12.06 13.17
N ALA A 140 -2.24 12.04 13.93
CA ALA A 140 -2.46 10.99 14.92
C ALA A 140 -2.65 9.62 14.23
N PRO A 141 -2.29 8.50 14.89
CA PRO A 141 -2.46 7.16 14.30
C PRO A 141 -3.89 6.85 13.83
N SER A 142 -4.90 7.49 14.42
CA SER A 142 -6.31 7.37 14.02
C SER A 142 -6.54 7.80 12.57
N LEU A 143 -5.84 8.83 12.07
CA LEU A 143 -5.92 9.27 10.68
C LEU A 143 -5.28 8.25 9.74
N THR A 144 -4.11 7.71 10.10
CA THR A 144 -3.47 6.62 9.35
C THR A 144 -4.38 5.39 9.27
N LYS A 145 -5.02 5.03 10.37
CA LYS A 145 -6.01 3.94 10.42
C LYS A 145 -7.22 4.19 9.54
N ASN A 146 -7.71 5.43 9.43
CA ASN A 146 -8.80 5.75 8.52
C ASN A 146 -8.40 5.55 7.05
N ARG A 147 -7.20 5.97 6.67
CA ARG A 147 -6.65 5.79 5.30
C ARG A 147 -6.52 4.32 4.90
N LEU A 148 -6.26 3.41 5.85
CA LEU A 148 -6.25 1.98 5.59
C LEU A 148 -7.55 1.50 4.93
N ASN A 149 -8.71 2.06 5.30
CA ASN A 149 -9.99 1.64 4.74
C ASN A 149 -10.08 1.95 3.24
N ASP A 150 -9.75 3.17 2.85
CA ASP A 150 -9.79 3.61 1.45
C ASP A 150 -8.80 2.81 0.61
N ILE A 151 -7.59 2.62 1.13
CA ILE A 151 -6.55 1.85 0.44
C ILE A 151 -6.94 0.38 0.29
N TYR A 152 -7.41 -0.24 1.38
CA TYR A 152 -7.84 -1.63 1.35
C TYR A 152 -8.98 -1.84 0.36
N ASN A 153 -9.99 -0.96 0.36
CA ASN A 153 -11.15 -1.09 -0.51
C ASN A 153 -10.78 -0.95 -1.99
N GLY A 154 -9.89 -0.02 -2.34
CA GLY A 154 -9.39 0.13 -3.70
C GLY A 154 -8.55 -1.07 -4.15
N LEU A 155 -7.57 -1.49 -3.34
CA LEU A 155 -6.73 -2.65 -3.66
C LEU A 155 -7.54 -3.94 -3.77
N LYS A 156 -8.54 -4.12 -2.89
CA LYS A 156 -9.44 -5.27 -2.94
C LYS A 156 -10.27 -5.29 -4.21
N ASN A 157 -10.82 -4.14 -4.61
CA ASN A 157 -11.56 -4.03 -5.86
C ASN A 157 -10.68 -4.37 -7.07
N ILE A 158 -9.43 -3.91 -7.10
CA ILE A 158 -8.47 -4.25 -8.15
C ILE A 158 -8.13 -5.76 -8.13
N ASP A 159 -7.82 -6.35 -6.97
CA ASP A 159 -7.51 -7.79 -6.85
C ASP A 159 -8.70 -8.65 -7.29
N ASP A 160 -9.93 -8.23 -7.00
CA ASP A 160 -11.14 -8.94 -7.41
C ASP A 160 -11.36 -8.89 -8.93
N GLU A 161 -11.16 -7.73 -9.57
CA GLU A 161 -11.25 -7.61 -11.03
C GLU A 161 -10.12 -8.35 -11.76
N LEU A 162 -8.89 -8.31 -11.23
CA LEU A 162 -7.76 -9.08 -11.74
C LEU A 162 -8.01 -10.59 -11.69
N ARG A 163 -8.69 -11.09 -10.65
CA ARG A 163 -9.07 -12.50 -10.57
C ARG A 163 -10.05 -12.92 -11.66
N ARG A 164 -10.90 -12.00 -12.13
CA ARG A 164 -11.90 -12.23 -13.19
C ARG A 164 -11.32 -12.08 -14.60
N ILE A 165 -10.18 -11.41 -14.73
CA ILE A 165 -9.49 -11.29 -16.01
C ILE A 165 -9.01 -12.67 -16.50
N SER A 166 -9.32 -12.94 -17.76
CA SER A 166 -8.76 -14.03 -18.56
C SER A 166 -7.82 -13.42 -19.59
N ILE A 167 -6.59 -13.93 -19.65
CA ILE A 167 -5.49 -13.45 -20.49
C ILE A 167 -4.98 -14.62 -21.30
#